data_AF-A0AAV0HL41-F1
#
_entry.id   AF-A0AAV0HL41-F1
#
_cell.length_a   1.000
_cell.length_b   1.000
_cell.length_c   1.000
_cell.angle_alpha   90.00
_cell.angle_beta   90.00
_cell.angle_gamma   90.00
#
_symmetry.space_group_name_H-M   'P 1'
#
loop_
_entity.id
_entity.type
_entity.pdbx_description
1 polymer ?
#
loop_
_entity_poly.entity_id
_entity_poly.type
_entity_poly.pdbx_seq_one_letter_code
_entity_poly.pdbx_strand_id
1 'polypeptide(L)'
;MQMFQSSHFCLQPQGDSYTRRSAFDSMLAGCIPVFFHPGSAYTQYTWHLPKNFTTYSVFIPEDDIRLRNGSIEERLSQIPPEQVQIMRENVINLIPQLIYADPRSKLETFKDAFDVAVQAVIDKVTRLRKNIIEGRTEYDNFVEENSWKYALLEEGQREAGWHEWDPFFSKPKGESAGDGSTGSSAEAAKNSWKNEQRDQK
;
A
#
# COMPACT_ATOMS: atom_id res chain seq x y z
N MET A 1 16.98 7.98 -14.75
CA MET A 1 16.90 8.79 -13.51
C MET A 1 16.77 10.28 -13.76
N GLN A 2 17.54 10.89 -14.68
CA GLN A 2 17.52 12.34 -14.91
C GLN A 2 16.11 12.94 -15.09
N MET A 3 15.23 12.25 -15.85
CA MET A 3 13.83 12.68 -16.03
C MET A 3 13.05 12.80 -14.70
N PHE A 4 13.19 11.84 -13.78
CA PHE A 4 12.51 11.91 -12.49
C PHE A 4 13.10 13.01 -11.60
N GLN A 5 14.42 13.18 -11.62
CA GLN A 5 15.10 14.20 -10.81
C GLN A 5 14.73 15.63 -11.25
N SER A 6 14.50 15.83 -12.55
CA SER A 6 14.07 17.11 -13.12
C SER A 6 12.58 17.41 -12.97
N SER A 7 11.76 16.41 -12.59
CA SER A 7 10.31 16.55 -12.50
C SER A 7 9.85 16.83 -11.05
N HIS A 8 8.77 17.58 -10.91
CA HIS A 8 8.08 17.75 -9.62
C HIS A 8 7.14 16.58 -9.33
N PHE A 9 6.35 16.19 -10.32
CA PHE A 9 5.34 15.15 -10.22
C PHE A 9 5.61 14.03 -11.22
N CYS A 10 5.40 12.79 -10.78
CA CYS A 10 5.60 11.59 -11.59
C CYS A 10 4.32 10.76 -11.60
N LEU A 11 3.67 10.67 -12.76
CA LEU A 11 2.42 9.93 -12.92
C LEU A 11 2.68 8.42 -12.79
N GLN A 12 1.93 7.77 -11.91
CA GLN A 12 2.02 6.33 -11.63
C GLN A 12 0.69 5.63 -11.90
N PRO A 13 0.28 5.50 -13.17
CA PRO A 13 -0.92 4.76 -13.54
C PRO A 13 -0.77 3.27 -13.26
N GLN A 14 -1.90 2.60 -13.07
CA GLN A 14 -1.93 1.16 -12.91
C GLN A 14 -1.46 0.43 -14.17
N GLY A 15 -1.02 -0.81 -14.01
CA GLY A 15 -0.79 -1.74 -15.11
C GLY A 15 -1.50 -3.06 -14.82
N ASP A 16 -0.80 -4.16 -15.08
CA ASP A 16 -1.28 -5.50 -14.71
C ASP A 16 -1.46 -5.66 -13.20
N SER A 17 -0.70 -4.88 -12.42
CA SER A 17 -0.84 -4.71 -10.98
C SER A 17 -1.13 -3.26 -10.61
N TYR A 18 -1.60 -3.06 -9.37
CA TYR A 18 -1.84 -1.72 -8.83
C TYR A 18 -0.57 -0.87 -8.73
N THR A 19 0.57 -1.48 -8.39
CA THR A 19 1.84 -0.78 -8.16
C THR A 19 2.89 -1.22 -9.17
N ARG A 20 3.56 -0.24 -9.79
CA ARG A 20 4.70 -0.46 -10.69
C ARG A 20 6.01 -0.08 -10.01
N ARG A 21 7.11 -0.69 -10.45
CA ARG A 21 8.48 -0.33 -10.04
C ARG A 21 8.76 1.17 -10.16
N SER A 22 8.21 1.82 -11.20
CA SER A 22 8.36 3.25 -11.45
C SER A 22 7.90 4.14 -10.31
N ALA A 23 6.95 3.69 -9.48
CA ALA A 23 6.49 4.43 -8.31
C ALA A 23 7.65 4.67 -7.34
N PHE A 24 8.35 3.61 -6.95
CA PHE A 24 9.50 3.71 -6.06
C PHE A 24 10.71 4.36 -6.74
N ASP A 25 11.00 4.05 -8.01
CA ASP A 25 12.09 4.72 -8.75
C ASP A 25 11.89 6.25 -8.79
N SER A 26 10.64 6.73 -8.90
CA SER A 26 10.31 8.15 -8.85
C SER A 26 10.51 8.75 -7.45
N MET A 27 10.10 8.04 -6.39
CA MET A 27 10.30 8.47 -5.01
C MET A 27 11.79 8.54 -4.65
N LEU A 28 12.59 7.57 -5.09
CA LEU A 28 14.05 7.55 -4.92
C LEU A 28 14.74 8.74 -5.62
N ALA A 29 14.13 9.27 -6.68
CA ALA A 29 14.59 10.48 -7.35
C ALA A 29 14.06 11.78 -6.69
N GLY A 30 13.29 11.68 -5.61
CA GLY A 30 12.61 12.81 -4.97
C GLY A 30 11.48 13.40 -5.83
N CYS A 31 10.91 12.64 -6.75
CA CYS A 31 9.74 13.05 -7.51
C CYS A 31 8.47 12.66 -6.76
N ILE A 32 7.49 13.56 -6.68
CA ILE A 32 6.23 13.30 -5.97
C ILE A 32 5.39 12.34 -6.81
N PRO A 33 5.08 11.13 -6.32
CA PRO A 33 4.26 10.19 -7.06
C PRO A 33 2.80 10.70 -7.13
N VAL A 34 2.22 10.62 -8.32
CA VAL A 34 0.80 10.86 -8.57
C VAL A 34 0.14 9.51 -8.82
N PHE A 35 -0.64 9.03 -7.86
CA PHE A 35 -1.33 7.75 -7.94
C PHE A 35 -2.77 7.92 -8.43
N PHE A 36 -3.23 6.95 -9.19
CA PHE A 36 -4.59 6.96 -9.77
C PHE A 36 -5.57 6.00 -9.10
N HIS A 37 -5.07 5.21 -8.15
CA HIS A 37 -5.85 4.26 -7.38
C HIS A 37 -5.21 4.04 -6.00
N PRO A 38 -6.01 3.91 -4.92
CA PRO A 38 -5.49 3.77 -3.56
C PRO A 38 -4.63 2.50 -3.37
N GLY A 39 -4.99 1.44 -4.10
CA GLY A 39 -4.21 0.20 -4.15
C GLY A 39 -2.76 0.40 -4.59
N SER A 40 -2.40 1.45 -5.33
CA SER A 40 -1.04 1.64 -5.84
C SER A 40 0.00 1.90 -4.74
N ALA A 41 -0.41 2.40 -3.57
CA ALA A 41 0.50 2.66 -2.47
C ALA A 41 -0.16 2.49 -1.10
N TYR A 42 -1.34 3.06 -0.95
CA TYR A 42 -1.90 3.41 0.37
C TYR A 42 -2.41 2.21 1.15
N THR A 43 -2.79 1.12 0.47
CA THR A 43 -3.27 -0.10 1.14
C THR A 43 -2.22 -1.20 1.24
N GLN A 44 -1.14 -1.13 0.45
CA GLN A 44 -0.15 -2.21 0.33
C GLN A 44 1.14 -1.94 1.13
N TYR A 45 1.59 -0.68 1.21
CA TYR A 45 2.89 -0.34 1.80
C TYR A 45 2.74 0.42 3.12
N THR A 46 1.72 0.09 3.91
CA THR A 46 1.38 0.81 5.16
C THR A 46 2.46 0.77 6.23
N TRP A 47 3.41 -0.17 6.15
CA TRP A 47 4.58 -0.21 7.03
C TRP A 47 5.66 0.80 6.64
N HIS A 48 5.80 1.09 5.34
CA HIS A 48 6.89 1.90 4.79
C HIS A 48 6.45 3.31 4.39
N LEU A 49 5.16 3.51 4.13
CA LEU A 49 4.59 4.77 3.73
C LEU A 49 3.66 5.33 4.81
N PRO A 50 3.68 6.65 5.06
CA PRO A 50 2.78 7.28 6.01
C PRO A 50 1.30 7.05 5.65
N LYS A 51 0.45 6.83 6.65
CA LYS A 51 -1.02 6.74 6.44
C LYS A 51 -1.60 8.01 5.80
N ASN A 52 -1.06 9.18 6.17
CA ASN A 52 -1.45 10.44 5.56
C ASN A 52 -0.76 10.63 4.21
N PHE A 53 -1.35 10.03 3.17
CA PHE A 53 -0.79 9.99 1.82
C PHE A 53 -0.62 11.37 1.17
N THR A 54 -1.43 12.36 1.55
CA THR A 54 -1.38 13.73 1.03
C THR A 54 -0.06 14.46 1.35
N THR A 55 0.70 13.95 2.33
CA THR A 55 1.99 14.51 2.71
C THR A 55 3.11 14.22 1.71
N TYR A 56 3.01 13.13 0.95
CA TYR A 56 4.09 12.66 0.07
C TYR A 56 3.63 12.33 -1.35
N SER A 57 2.33 12.36 -1.63
CA SER A 57 1.77 11.95 -2.92
C SER A 57 0.53 12.75 -3.28
N VAL A 58 0.20 12.74 -4.57
CA VAL A 58 -1.07 13.28 -5.07
C VAL A 58 -1.94 12.12 -5.51
N PHE A 59 -3.22 12.13 -5.11
CA PHE A 59 -4.19 11.15 -5.56
C PHE A 59 -5.16 11.78 -6.55
N ILE A 60 -5.29 11.19 -7.74
CA ILE A 60 -6.26 11.60 -8.76
C ILE A 60 -7.04 10.37 -9.21
N PRO A 61 -8.31 10.18 -8.81
CA PRO A 61 -9.10 9.03 -9.22
C PRO A 61 -9.09 8.83 -10.74
N GLU A 62 -8.84 7.61 -11.21
CA GLU A 62 -8.80 7.30 -12.64
C GLU A 62 -10.11 7.66 -13.36
N ASP A 63 -11.25 7.43 -12.70
CA ASP A 63 -12.58 7.76 -13.20
C ASP A 63 -12.78 9.26 -13.43
N ASP A 64 -12.13 10.13 -12.66
CA ASP A 64 -12.20 11.58 -12.87
C ASP A 64 -11.54 12.00 -14.19
N ILE A 65 -10.57 11.21 -14.68
CA ILE A 65 -9.88 11.47 -15.94
C ILE A 65 -10.65 10.81 -17.09
N ARG A 66 -11.01 9.53 -16.94
CA ARG A 66 -11.63 8.73 -18.00
C ARG A 66 -13.09 9.09 -18.28
N LEU A 67 -13.86 9.42 -17.25
CA LEU A 67 -15.31 9.66 -17.36
C LEU A 67 -15.67 11.15 -17.32
N ARG A 68 -14.88 11.96 -16.61
CA ARG A 68 -15.19 13.37 -16.36
C ARG A 68 -14.29 14.35 -17.11
N ASN A 69 -13.41 13.86 -17.99
CA ASN A 69 -12.45 14.66 -18.76
C ASN A 69 -11.62 15.63 -17.89
N GLY A 70 -11.28 15.24 -16.66
CA GLY A 70 -10.45 16.04 -15.78
C GLY A 70 -9.02 16.18 -16.31
N SER A 71 -8.48 17.41 -16.34
CA SER A 71 -7.07 17.64 -16.68
C SER A 71 -6.18 17.33 -15.47
N ILE A 72 -5.18 16.48 -15.69
CA ILE A 72 -4.15 16.15 -14.69
C ILE A 72 -3.30 17.41 -14.43
N GLU A 73 -2.94 18.13 -15.49
CA GLU A 73 -2.14 19.34 -15.45
C GLU A 73 -2.83 20.44 -14.63
N GLU A 74 -4.13 20.64 -14.85
CA GLU A 74 -4.92 21.62 -14.10
C GLU A 74 -4.91 21.28 -12.59
N ARG A 75 -5.15 20.03 -12.22
CA ARG A 75 -5.11 19.60 -10.81
C ARG A 75 -3.74 19.80 -10.17
N LEU A 76 -2.67 19.42 -10.87
CA LEU A 76 -1.32 19.58 -10.36
C LEU A 76 -0.90 21.05 -10.28
N SER A 77 -1.40 21.91 -11.18
CA SER A 77 -1.12 23.35 -11.18
C SER A 77 -1.77 24.09 -10.00
N GLN A 78 -2.82 23.53 -9.40
CA GLN A 78 -3.48 24.09 -8.23
C GLN A 78 -2.69 23.88 -6.93
N ILE A 79 -1.69 23.00 -6.94
CA ILE A 79 -0.84 22.75 -5.76
C ILE A 79 0.18 23.89 -5.66
N PRO A 80 0.19 24.67 -4.56
CA PRO A 80 1.13 25.78 -4.42
C PRO A 80 2.59 25.30 -4.48
N PRO A 81 3.51 26.07 -5.09
CA PRO A 81 4.93 25.68 -5.17
C PRO A 81 5.58 25.38 -3.81
N GLU A 82 5.17 26.10 -2.76
CA GLU A 82 5.62 25.83 -1.38
C GLU A 82 5.19 24.44 -0.91
N GLN A 83 3.95 24.05 -1.18
CA GLN A 83 3.44 22.71 -0.86
C GLN A 83 4.18 21.63 -1.66
N VAL A 84 4.49 21.90 -2.94
CA VAL A 84 5.31 20.98 -3.76
C VAL A 84 6.69 20.76 -3.13
N GLN A 85 7.33 21.81 -2.63
CA GLN A 85 8.63 21.69 -1.97
C GLN A 85 8.53 20.85 -0.68
N ILE A 86 7.52 21.10 0.16
CA ILE A 86 7.27 20.32 1.39
C ILE A 86 7.02 18.85 1.06
N MET A 87 6.16 18.56 0.06
CA MET A 87 5.88 17.19 -0.36
C MET A 87 7.14 16.49 -0.89
N ARG A 88 7.98 17.20 -1.65
CA ARG A 88 9.25 16.69 -2.16
C ARG A 88 10.21 16.34 -1.03
N GLU A 89 10.34 17.20 -0.03
CA GLU A 89 11.16 16.94 1.16
C GLU A 89 10.64 15.73 1.93
N ASN A 90 9.32 15.59 2.09
CA ASN A 90 8.71 14.41 2.68
C ASN A 90 9.06 13.14 1.89
N VAL A 91 8.97 13.16 0.56
CA VAL A 91 9.37 12.02 -0.28
C VAL A 91 10.85 11.67 -0.08
N ILE A 92 11.74 12.66 -0.04
CA ILE A 92 13.18 12.45 0.21
C ILE A 92 13.41 11.83 1.58
N ASN A 93 12.70 12.29 2.60
CA ASN A 93 12.80 11.74 3.96
C ASN A 93 12.29 10.30 4.08
N LEU A 94 11.45 9.83 3.14
CA LEU A 94 11.00 8.44 3.09
C LEU A 94 12.02 7.49 2.45
N ILE A 95 12.98 8.00 1.66
CA ILE A 95 13.93 7.18 0.89
C ILE A 95 14.61 6.08 1.74
N PRO A 96 15.14 6.36 2.94
CA PRO A 96 15.79 5.32 3.74
C PRO A 96 14.87 4.12 4.01
N GLN A 97 13.59 4.36 4.29
CA GLN A 97 12.61 3.31 4.62
C GLN A 97 12.15 2.50 3.39
N LEU A 98 12.56 2.92 2.18
CA LEU A 98 12.21 2.30 0.90
C LEU A 98 13.37 1.53 0.27
N ILE A 99 14.58 1.68 0.80
CA ILE A 99 15.78 0.99 0.29
C ILE A 99 16.38 0.10 1.36
N TYR A 100 17.04 -0.96 0.92
CA TYR A 100 17.91 -1.74 1.78
C TYR A 100 19.26 -1.02 1.92
N ALA A 101 19.74 -0.85 3.14
CA ALA A 101 21.09 -0.38 3.40
C ALA A 101 22.10 -1.44 2.98
N ASP A 102 23.29 -1.00 2.55
CA ASP A 102 24.41 -1.93 2.37
C ASP A 102 24.78 -2.50 3.75
N PRO A 103 24.74 -3.83 3.96
CA PRO A 103 25.02 -4.42 5.28
C PRO A 103 26.45 -4.16 5.77
N ARG A 104 27.36 -3.71 4.90
CA ARG A 104 28.72 -3.31 5.25
C ARG A 104 28.79 -1.89 5.82
N SER A 105 27.76 -1.07 5.61
CA SER A 105 27.62 0.29 6.14
C SER A 105 26.36 0.40 6.98
N LYS A 106 26.48 0.58 8.29
CA LYS A 106 25.30 0.83 9.12
C LYS A 106 24.81 2.26 8.90
N LEU A 107 23.55 2.42 8.53
CA LEU A 107 22.87 3.72 8.63
C LEU A 107 22.63 3.98 10.12
N GLU A 108 23.52 4.71 10.78
CA GLU A 108 23.42 4.91 12.25
C GLU A 108 22.19 5.74 12.65
N THR A 109 21.71 6.61 11.75
CA THR A 109 20.63 7.57 12.03
C THR A 109 19.28 7.18 11.44
N PHE A 110 19.23 6.32 10.43
CA PHE A 110 18.01 6.00 9.69
C PHE A 110 17.77 4.49 9.67
N LYS A 111 16.51 4.09 9.86
CA LYS A 111 16.06 2.71 9.63
C LYS A 111 15.88 2.49 8.14
N ASP A 112 16.41 1.39 7.65
CA ASP A 112 16.24 1.00 6.26
C ASP A 112 14.91 0.24 6.05
N ALA A 113 14.63 -0.18 4.81
CA ALA A 113 13.43 -0.97 4.51
C ALA A 113 13.36 -2.29 5.29
N PHE A 114 14.50 -2.96 5.52
CA PHE A 114 14.52 -4.21 6.28
C PHE A 114 14.21 -3.98 7.76
N ASP A 115 14.85 -2.98 8.37
CA ASP A 115 14.63 -2.59 9.76
C ASP A 115 13.16 -2.26 10.03
N VAL A 116 12.54 -1.50 9.12
CA VAL A 116 11.11 -1.16 9.17
C VAL A 116 10.24 -2.42 9.11
N ALA A 117 10.50 -3.33 8.18
CA ALA A 117 9.73 -4.55 8.02
C ALA A 117 9.85 -5.48 9.23
N VAL A 118 11.08 -5.66 9.75
CA VAL A 118 11.33 -6.50 10.94
C VAL A 118 10.62 -5.92 12.16
N GLN A 119 10.70 -4.59 12.37
CA GLN A 119 10.00 -3.94 13.47
C GLN A 119 8.49 -4.16 13.36
N ALA A 120 7.90 -3.96 12.18
CA ALA A 120 6.47 -4.14 11.98
C ALA A 120 6.00 -5.59 12.23
N VAL A 121 6.83 -6.58 11.88
CA VAL A 121 6.57 -7.99 12.20
C VAL A 121 6.64 -8.24 13.71
N ILE A 122 7.63 -7.69 14.40
CA ILE A 122 7.75 -7.80 15.87
C ILE A 122 6.52 -7.20 16.56
N ASP A 123 6.08 -6.02 16.12
CA ASP A 123 4.92 -5.34 16.66
C ASP A 123 3.65 -6.16 16.43
N LYS A 124 3.48 -6.71 15.22
CA LYS A 124 2.36 -7.60 14.89
C LYS A 124 2.34 -8.85 15.76
N VAL A 125 3.47 -9.55 15.90
CA VAL A 125 3.57 -10.76 16.73
C VAL A 125 3.30 -10.44 18.20
N THR A 126 3.78 -9.30 18.70
CA THR A 126 3.53 -8.85 20.07
C THR A 126 2.04 -8.61 20.30
N ARG A 127 1.37 -7.92 19.38
CA ARG A 127 -0.09 -7.72 19.40
C ARG A 127 -0.85 -9.04 19.37
N LEU A 128 -0.47 -9.96 18.48
CA LEU A 128 -1.09 -11.28 18.38
C LEU A 128 -0.96 -12.09 19.68
N ARG A 129 0.23 -12.11 20.28
CA ARG A 129 0.45 -12.78 21.57
C ARG A 129 -0.41 -12.20 22.68
N LYS A 130 -0.52 -10.86 22.75
CA LYS A 130 -1.40 -10.18 23.72
C LYS A 130 -2.85 -10.59 23.53
N ASN A 131 -3.35 -10.61 22.30
CA ASN A 131 -4.72 -11.02 22.01
C ASN A 131 -4.98 -12.48 22.41
N ILE A 132 -4.04 -13.40 22.15
CA ILE A 132 -4.15 -14.81 22.57
C ILE A 132 -4.26 -14.93 24.09
N ILE A 133 -3.43 -14.21 24.85
CA ILE A 133 -3.46 -14.20 26.32
C ILE A 133 -4.81 -13.68 26.82
N GLU A 134 -5.37 -12.67 26.15
CA GLU A 134 -6.68 -12.09 26.48
C GLU A 134 -7.87 -12.91 25.95
N GLY A 135 -7.63 -14.02 25.24
CA GLY A 135 -8.69 -14.87 24.65
C GLY A 135 -9.43 -14.23 23.48
N ARG A 136 -8.77 -13.34 22.72
CA ARG A 136 -9.36 -12.54 21.63
C ARG A 136 -8.71 -12.89 20.29
N THR A 137 -9.44 -12.69 19.20
CA THR A 137 -8.92 -12.79 17.82
C THR A 137 -8.18 -11.51 17.41
N GLU A 138 -7.42 -11.54 16.31
CA GLU A 138 -6.75 -10.34 15.77
C GLU A 138 -7.77 -9.31 15.26
N TYR A 139 -8.77 -9.79 14.54
CA TYR A 139 -9.87 -9.01 14.00
C TYR A 139 -11.20 -9.64 14.40
N ASP A 140 -12.21 -8.80 14.52
CA ASP A 140 -13.59 -9.23 14.74
C ASP A 140 -14.25 -9.38 13.37
N ASN A 141 -14.92 -10.51 13.14
CA ASN A 141 -15.60 -10.82 11.87
C ASN A 141 -14.72 -10.61 10.63
N PHE A 142 -13.56 -11.27 10.58
CA PHE A 142 -12.63 -11.13 9.44
C PHE A 142 -13.29 -11.50 8.10
N VAL A 143 -13.25 -10.58 7.13
CA VAL A 143 -13.74 -10.75 5.76
C VAL A 143 -12.56 -10.68 4.80
N GLU A 144 -12.25 -11.78 4.12
CA GLU A 144 -11.07 -11.92 3.26
C GLU A 144 -11.06 -10.92 2.09
N GLU A 145 -12.22 -10.68 1.48
CA GLU A 145 -12.39 -9.73 0.37
C GLU A 145 -12.06 -8.28 0.78
N ASN A 146 -12.15 -7.97 2.08
CA ASN A 146 -11.86 -6.66 2.66
C ASN A 146 -10.52 -6.64 3.39
N SER A 147 -9.65 -7.61 3.16
CA SER A 147 -8.33 -7.74 3.81
C SER A 147 -7.51 -6.44 3.80
N TRP A 148 -7.59 -5.66 2.72
CA TRP A 148 -6.90 -4.37 2.58
C TRP A 148 -7.32 -3.32 3.64
N LYS A 149 -8.56 -3.37 4.15
CA LYS A 149 -9.05 -2.44 5.17
C LYS A 149 -8.38 -2.64 6.52
N TYR A 150 -8.08 -3.90 6.85
CA TYR A 150 -7.48 -4.26 8.14
C TYR A 150 -6.04 -3.71 8.28
N ALA A 151 -5.36 -3.48 7.15
CA ALA A 151 -4.04 -2.83 7.13
C ALA A 151 -4.10 -1.32 7.48
N LEU A 152 -5.29 -0.70 7.38
CA LEU A 152 -5.50 0.73 7.62
C LEU A 152 -6.00 1.04 9.03
N LEU A 153 -6.50 0.03 9.76
CA LEU A 153 -7.07 0.18 11.09
C LEU A 153 -6.13 0.93 12.04
N GLU A 154 -6.72 1.75 12.89
CA GLU A 154 -6.01 2.40 13.98
C GLU A 154 -5.68 1.41 15.10
N GLU A 155 -4.74 1.77 15.95
CA GLU A 155 -4.33 0.91 17.05
C GLU A 155 -5.52 0.67 18.00
N GLY A 156 -5.89 -0.61 18.17
CA GLY A 156 -7.03 -1.02 18.99
C GLY A 156 -8.34 -1.21 18.23
N GLN A 157 -8.47 -0.72 16.99
CA GLN A 157 -9.59 -1.07 16.11
C GLN A 157 -9.43 -2.50 15.60
N ARG A 158 -10.55 -3.23 15.52
CA ARG A 158 -10.58 -4.66 15.15
C ARG A 158 -11.63 -5.02 14.12
N GLU A 159 -12.54 -4.08 13.83
CA GLU A 159 -13.59 -4.23 12.83
C GLU A 159 -13.29 -3.33 11.63
N ALA A 160 -13.42 -3.90 10.43
CA ALA A 160 -13.31 -3.14 9.19
C ALA A 160 -14.69 -2.55 8.83
N GLY A 161 -14.83 -1.24 8.99
CA GLY A 161 -16.03 -0.50 8.61
C GLY A 161 -16.07 -0.07 7.14
N TRP A 162 -16.98 0.86 6.86
CA TRP A 162 -16.99 1.59 5.59
C TRP A 162 -15.70 2.40 5.44
N HIS A 163 -15.14 2.40 4.23
CA HIS A 163 -13.99 3.23 3.89
C HIS A 163 -14.26 4.00 2.60
N GLU A 164 -13.72 5.21 2.49
CA GLU A 164 -13.84 6.05 1.29
C GLU A 164 -13.29 5.40 0.01
N TRP A 165 -12.52 4.33 0.15
CA TRP A 165 -11.91 3.60 -0.97
C TRP A 165 -12.68 2.35 -1.38
N ASP A 166 -13.77 2.02 -0.70
CA ASP A 166 -14.64 0.90 -1.06
C ASP A 166 -15.07 0.92 -2.54
N PRO A 167 -15.38 2.07 -3.17
CA PRO A 167 -15.72 2.11 -4.58
C PRO A 167 -14.58 1.67 -5.52
N PHE A 168 -13.32 1.84 -5.12
CA PHE A 168 -12.15 1.51 -5.95
C PHE A 168 -11.85 0.01 -5.96
N PHE A 169 -12.19 -0.70 -4.89
CA PHE A 169 -11.99 -2.15 -4.78
C PHE A 169 -13.26 -2.96 -5.10
N SER A 170 -14.36 -2.28 -5.41
CA SER A 170 -15.60 -2.92 -5.82
C SER A 170 -15.48 -3.42 -7.27
N LYS A 171 -15.82 -4.69 -7.51
CA LYS A 171 -15.87 -5.21 -8.89
C LYS A 171 -16.87 -4.38 -9.72
N PRO A 172 -16.55 -3.99 -10.96
CA PRO A 172 -17.51 -3.31 -11.82
C PRO A 172 -18.75 -4.19 -12.01
N LYS A 173 -19.94 -3.59 -11.86
CA LYS A 173 -21.22 -4.23 -12.22
C LYS A 173 -21.24 -4.43 -13.75
N GLY A 174 -20.72 -5.56 -14.22
CA GLY A 174 -20.69 -5.89 -15.65
C GLY A 174 -20.10 -7.26 -15.97
N GLU A 175 -19.21 -7.81 -15.13
CA GLU A 175 -18.58 -9.11 -15.37
C GLU A 175 -18.65 -9.99 -14.12
N SER A 176 -19.86 -10.42 -13.76
CA SER A 176 -20.13 -11.61 -12.94
C SER A 176 -21.63 -11.77 -12.68
N ALA A 177 -22.40 -11.97 -13.74
CA ALA A 177 -23.51 -12.93 -13.68
C ALA A 177 -22.98 -14.22 -14.32
N GLY A 178 -22.03 -14.84 -13.64
CA GLY A 178 -21.35 -16.06 -14.03
C GLY A 178 -20.98 -16.78 -12.75
N ASP A 179 -21.77 -17.80 -12.45
CA ASP A 179 -21.73 -18.67 -11.29
C ASP A 179 -20.32 -19.24 -11.02
N GLY A 180 -19.97 -19.40 -9.73
CA GLY A 180 -18.90 -20.30 -9.30
C GLY A 180 -17.67 -19.69 -8.60
N SER A 181 -17.41 -20.21 -7.39
CA SER A 181 -16.12 -20.27 -6.68
C SER A 181 -15.91 -19.33 -5.48
N THR A 182 -16.80 -19.37 -4.50
CA THR A 182 -16.52 -19.08 -3.08
C THR A 182 -15.82 -20.27 -2.37
N GLY A 183 -14.75 -20.82 -2.96
CA GLY A 183 -14.06 -21.99 -2.38
C GLY A 183 -12.59 -22.19 -2.72
N SER A 184 -11.95 -21.32 -3.50
CA SER A 184 -10.64 -21.62 -4.08
C SER A 184 -9.46 -21.50 -3.09
N SER A 185 -9.36 -20.42 -2.30
CA SER A 185 -8.19 -20.19 -1.43
C SER A 185 -8.12 -21.16 -0.24
N ALA A 186 -9.23 -21.44 0.42
CA ALA A 186 -9.26 -22.36 1.56
C ALA A 186 -8.98 -23.82 1.14
N GLU A 187 -9.43 -24.24 -0.05
CA GLU A 187 -9.10 -25.56 -0.60
C GLU A 187 -7.65 -25.63 -1.10
N ALA A 188 -7.12 -24.56 -1.69
CA ALA A 188 -5.71 -24.48 -2.07
C ALA A 188 -4.77 -24.57 -0.85
N ALA A 189 -5.10 -23.90 0.26
CA ALA A 189 -4.34 -23.97 1.51
C ALA A 189 -4.40 -25.37 2.15
N LYS A 190 -5.57 -26.03 2.15
CA LYS A 190 -5.71 -27.42 2.63
C LYS A 190 -4.91 -28.41 1.77
N ASN A 191 -4.88 -28.20 0.46
CA ASN A 191 -4.15 -29.07 -0.47
C ASN A 191 -2.63 -28.86 -0.35
N SER A 192 -2.17 -27.63 -0.11
CA SER A 192 -0.77 -27.35 0.21
C SER A 192 -0.31 -28.06 1.48
N TRP A 193 -1.10 -27.98 2.56
CA TRP A 193 -0.77 -28.61 3.83
C TRP A 193 -0.76 -30.15 3.77
N LYS A 194 -1.67 -30.75 2.99
CA LYS A 194 -1.70 -32.21 2.75
C LYS A 194 -0.50 -32.70 1.95
N ASN A 195 0.03 -31.90 1.03
CA ASN A 195 1.22 -32.26 0.25
C ASN A 195 2.48 -32.21 1.12
N GLU A 196 2.63 -31.20 1.96
CA GLU A 196 3.76 -31.10 2.91
C GLU A 196 3.83 -32.27 3.91
N GLN A 197 2.68 -32.82 4.32
CA GLN A 197 2.64 -34.00 5.20
C GLN A 197 2.95 -35.32 4.47
N ARG A 198 2.81 -35.37 3.13
CA ARG A 198 3.15 -36.56 2.34
C ARG A 198 4.65 -36.68 2.08
N ASP A 199 5.35 -35.56 1.99
CA ASP A 199 6.79 -35.53 1.72
C ASP A 199 7.66 -35.78 2.97
N GLN A 200 7.05 -35.91 4.15
CA GLN A 200 7.72 -36.24 5.41
C GLN A 200 7.65 -37.73 5.81
N LYS A 201 7.28 -38.63 4.89
CA LYS A 201 7.12 -40.07 5.17
C LYS A 201 7.90 -40.98 4.23
#